data_AF-A0A9W9GLQ8-F1
#
_entry.id   AF-A0A9W9GLQ8-F1
#
_cell.length_a   1.000
_cell.length_b   1.000
_cell.length_c   1.000
_cell.angle_alpha   90.00
_cell.angle_beta   90.00
_cell.angle_gamma   90.00
#
_symmetry.space_group_name_H-M   'P 1'
#
loop_
_entity.id
_entity.type
_entity.pdbx_description
1 polymer ?
#
loop_
_entity_poly.entity_id
_entity_poly.type
_entity_poly.pdbx_seq_one_letter_code
_entity_poly.pdbx_strand_id
1 'polypeptide(L)'
;MDPRQSFPLSVAANSPTTSTSPTDSIPLISSIPSLAFSHSTTSSASKVPGTPTLESPIIPQDKLDMPSDIEGNRNQLARTMSQLTKAGFRPVWSREHGYPGTIPEDIGEYIDSNSHRTQTYIYFWRKLEDMLTDLVLGFDELIGPLSSLFWLAGLDELVDAIYDPAIALQDEVRLIPTNVGVPWILEHLYLERKLPASIYDRYFSGYNQPPIAVMPVRLDPIPPQVGFQYTCHKLEELFPANKTQRLPQNIATVRVKGDKNKDRLSAKISKDYVSKLGGGSFLYRVSTRAALAAMMAFFTPVIHSRNLDNELGPGIYTSDCLEWILRFVSVNSALLVFKDPDFRNSGFWRPSMREWQHTIATWTRKPLSNVPDSVPSGWKTADIIQGPISKPDSPKNCLPEPGEVSQTVAVSYAGCGALSASLAMIIWLE
;
A
#
# COMPACT_ATOMS: atom_id res chain seq x y z
N MET A 1 43.93 -40.15 9.67
CA MET A 1 45.39 -39.99 9.46
C MET A 1 45.68 -40.37 8.02
N ASP A 2 46.03 -39.37 7.23
CA ASP A 2 46.54 -39.46 5.86
C ASP A 2 48.09 -39.49 5.96
N PRO A 3 48.82 -40.11 5.02
CA PRO A 3 49.57 -39.24 4.12
C PRO A 3 49.81 -39.78 2.69
N ARG A 4 49.46 -38.93 1.71
CA ARG A 4 50.31 -38.38 0.63
C ARG A 4 51.24 -39.32 -0.14
N GLN A 5 51.05 -39.36 -1.47
CA GLN A 5 52.14 -39.10 -2.43
C GLN A 5 51.59 -38.59 -3.77
N SER A 6 52.47 -37.95 -4.53
CA SER A 6 52.24 -36.74 -5.33
C SER A 6 52.89 -36.84 -6.72
N PHE A 7 52.18 -36.34 -7.75
CA PHE A 7 52.65 -35.68 -9.01
C PHE A 7 53.55 -36.45 -10.01
N PRO A 8 53.52 -36.17 -11.35
CA PRO A 8 53.67 -34.82 -11.93
C PRO A 8 52.83 -34.42 -13.18
N LEU A 9 52.85 -33.09 -13.37
CA LEU A 9 52.64 -32.24 -14.58
C LEU A 9 53.43 -32.76 -15.82
N SER A 10 53.22 -32.40 -17.09
CA SER A 10 52.76 -31.21 -17.85
C SER A 10 52.49 -31.67 -19.30
N VAL A 11 51.74 -30.91 -20.11
CA VAL A 11 52.15 -30.41 -21.46
C VAL A 11 51.10 -29.42 -21.97
N ALA A 12 51.59 -28.25 -22.38
CA ALA A 12 50.87 -27.20 -23.09
C ALA A 12 50.88 -27.46 -24.61
N ALA A 13 49.87 -26.97 -25.35
CA ALA A 13 50.06 -26.25 -26.61
C ALA A 13 48.72 -25.87 -27.29
N ASN A 14 48.60 -24.57 -27.55
CA ASN A 14 48.16 -23.94 -28.80
C ASN A 14 46.67 -23.91 -29.22
N SER A 15 46.15 -22.69 -29.20
CA SER A 15 45.05 -22.15 -30.00
C SER A 15 45.29 -22.28 -31.51
N PRO A 16 44.22 -22.19 -32.32
CA PRO A 16 44.20 -21.10 -33.30
C PRO A 16 42.86 -20.34 -33.40
N THR A 17 43.05 -19.11 -33.81
CA THR A 17 42.14 -18.01 -34.14
C THR A 17 41.32 -18.27 -35.42
N THR A 18 40.03 -17.94 -35.39
CA THR A 18 39.20 -17.50 -36.55
C THR A 18 37.92 -16.92 -35.93
N SER A 19 37.73 -15.59 -35.80
CA SER A 19 37.43 -14.59 -36.84
C SER A 19 36.31 -15.04 -37.78
N THR A 20 35.09 -14.54 -37.54
CA THR A 20 34.11 -14.11 -38.56
C THR A 20 32.89 -13.51 -37.86
N SER A 21 32.78 -12.19 -37.93
CA SER A 21 31.52 -11.45 -37.80
C SER A 21 30.68 -11.64 -39.06
N PRO A 22 29.34 -11.53 -38.92
CA PRO A 22 28.67 -10.53 -39.74
C PRO A 22 27.65 -9.71 -38.96
N THR A 23 27.80 -8.40 -39.12
CA THR A 23 26.76 -7.38 -39.13
C THR A 23 25.57 -7.85 -39.97
N ASP A 24 24.34 -7.71 -39.49
CA ASP A 24 23.33 -6.90 -40.17
C ASP A 24 21.93 -6.96 -39.55
N SER A 25 21.37 -5.75 -39.45
CA SER A 25 19.97 -5.41 -39.68
C SER A 25 18.92 -5.72 -38.61
N ILE A 26 18.70 -4.68 -37.79
CA ILE A 26 17.44 -4.35 -37.13
C ILE A 26 16.40 -3.91 -38.18
N PRO A 27 15.19 -4.48 -38.23
CA PRO A 27 14.07 -3.83 -38.90
C PRO A 27 13.30 -2.97 -37.90
N LEU A 28 13.36 -1.65 -38.12
CA LEU A 28 12.40 -0.67 -37.63
C LEU A 28 11.01 -1.03 -38.19
N ILE A 29 10.06 -1.35 -37.32
CA ILE A 29 8.64 -1.40 -37.68
C ILE A 29 8.02 -0.08 -37.21
N SER A 30 7.78 0.77 -38.21
CA SER A 30 6.98 1.98 -38.12
C SER A 30 5.48 1.66 -38.13
N SER A 31 4.72 2.61 -37.62
CA SER A 31 3.33 2.91 -38.00
C SER A 31 2.21 2.18 -37.23
N ILE A 32 1.81 2.79 -36.11
CA ILE A 32 0.45 2.70 -35.55
C ILE A 32 -0.43 3.70 -36.32
N PRO A 33 -1.58 3.31 -36.87
CA PRO A 33 -2.54 4.27 -37.39
C PRO A 33 -3.42 4.85 -36.27
N SER A 34 -3.45 6.17 -36.19
CA SER A 34 -4.38 6.96 -35.39
C SER A 34 -5.83 6.72 -35.83
N LEU A 35 -6.66 6.20 -34.93
CA LEU A 35 -8.11 6.22 -35.07
C LEU A 35 -8.65 7.53 -34.51
N ALA A 36 -8.96 8.47 -35.41
CA ALA A 36 -9.82 9.60 -35.12
C ALA A 36 -11.26 9.09 -34.99
N PHE A 37 -11.89 9.30 -33.84
CA PHE A 37 -13.33 9.15 -33.68
C PHE A 37 -13.98 10.53 -33.66
N SER A 38 -14.77 10.74 -34.70
CA SER A 38 -15.53 11.95 -34.98
C SER A 38 -16.63 12.17 -33.94
N HIS A 39 -16.71 13.39 -33.41
CA HIS A 39 -17.89 13.89 -32.73
C HIS A 39 -19.08 13.94 -33.71
N SER A 40 -20.23 13.44 -33.27
CA SER A 40 -21.51 13.75 -33.91
C SER A 40 -22.50 14.14 -32.82
N THR A 41 -22.66 15.45 -32.70
CA THR A 41 -23.74 16.18 -32.05
C THR A 41 -25.05 15.92 -32.81
N THR A 42 -26.09 15.51 -32.09
CA THR A 42 -27.46 15.76 -32.54
C THR A 42 -28.33 16.05 -31.33
N SER A 43 -28.81 17.28 -31.31
CA SER A 43 -29.84 17.79 -30.41
C SER A 43 -31.21 17.25 -30.81
N SER A 44 -32.10 17.06 -29.84
CA SER A 44 -33.54 17.09 -30.08
C SER A 44 -34.24 17.59 -28.83
N ALA A 45 -34.85 18.76 -29.00
CA ALA A 45 -35.61 19.48 -28.00
C ALA A 45 -37.02 18.87 -27.85
N SER A 46 -37.51 18.82 -26.61
CA SER A 46 -38.94 18.65 -26.31
C SER A 46 -39.29 19.55 -25.13
N LYS A 47 -40.10 20.59 -25.42
CA LYS A 47 -40.67 21.55 -24.47
C LYS A 47 -41.98 20.99 -23.91
N VAL A 48 -42.14 20.95 -22.58
CA VAL A 48 -43.44 21.09 -21.87
C VAL A 48 -43.17 21.76 -20.48
N PRO A 49 -44.06 22.62 -19.95
CA PRO A 49 -43.72 23.68 -19.01
C PRO A 49 -44.16 23.47 -17.54
N GLY A 50 -43.45 24.17 -16.63
CA GLY A 50 -44.08 24.90 -15.51
C GLY A 50 -43.91 24.35 -14.09
N THR A 51 -42.81 24.72 -13.42
CA THR A 51 -42.68 24.72 -11.94
C THR A 51 -41.73 25.86 -11.54
N PRO A 52 -41.93 26.54 -10.39
CA PRO A 52 -41.39 27.86 -10.12
C PRO A 52 -39.90 27.82 -9.70
N THR A 53 -39.14 28.74 -10.30
CA THR A 53 -37.70 28.93 -10.12
C THR A 53 -37.37 29.46 -8.72
N LEU A 54 -36.53 28.72 -7.98
CA LEU A 54 -35.77 29.25 -6.85
C LEU A 54 -34.50 29.92 -7.41
N GLU A 55 -34.28 31.19 -7.11
CA GLU A 55 -33.08 31.91 -7.56
C GLU A 55 -31.84 31.41 -6.83
N SER A 56 -30.97 30.70 -7.54
CA SER A 56 -29.60 30.45 -7.13
C SER A 56 -28.76 31.73 -7.31
N PRO A 57 -27.84 32.06 -6.39
CA PRO A 57 -27.03 33.27 -6.49
C PRO A 57 -26.06 33.17 -7.68
N ILE A 58 -26.08 34.21 -8.52
CA ILE A 58 -25.20 34.38 -9.67
C ILE A 58 -23.81 34.79 -9.18
N ILE A 59 -22.81 33.94 -9.41
CA ILE A 59 -21.39 34.26 -9.21
C ILE A 59 -20.85 34.92 -10.49
N PRO A 60 -20.24 36.12 -10.43
CA PRO A 60 -19.61 36.74 -11.60
C PRO A 60 -18.36 35.98 -12.04
N GLN A 61 -18.31 35.53 -13.29
CA GLN A 61 -17.08 35.06 -13.93
C GLN A 61 -16.28 36.26 -14.43
N ASP A 62 -15.25 36.66 -13.68
CA ASP A 62 -14.18 37.50 -14.21
C ASP A 62 -12.93 36.68 -14.52
N LYS A 63 -12.41 36.90 -15.72
CA LYS A 63 -11.18 36.32 -16.29
C LYS A 63 -9.96 36.68 -15.44
N LEU A 64 -9.20 35.67 -15.01
CA LEU A 64 -7.78 35.83 -14.72
C LEU A 64 -6.99 34.61 -15.22
N ASP A 65 -6.18 34.85 -16.24
CA ASP A 65 -5.10 33.96 -16.67
C ASP A 65 -3.94 34.06 -15.66
N MET A 66 -3.67 33.00 -14.90
CA MET A 66 -2.38 32.79 -14.21
C MET A 66 -2.06 31.28 -14.11
N PRO A 67 -0.77 30.90 -14.17
CA PRO A 67 -0.34 29.51 -14.36
C PRO A 67 -0.52 28.65 -13.11
N SER A 68 -0.82 27.38 -13.37
CA SER A 68 -1.06 26.33 -12.39
C SER A 68 0.21 25.88 -11.67
N ASP A 69 0.37 26.31 -10.42
CA ASP A 69 1.19 25.65 -9.41
C ASP A 69 0.26 25.07 -8.33
N ILE A 70 -0.41 23.95 -8.63
CA ILE A 70 -1.16 23.17 -7.65
C ILE A 70 -0.22 22.10 -7.09
N GLU A 71 0.81 22.55 -6.37
CA GLU A 71 1.69 21.68 -5.60
C GLU A 71 1.66 22.16 -4.13
N GLY A 72 0.74 21.58 -3.36
CA GLY A 72 0.97 21.24 -1.96
C GLY A 72 1.12 22.36 -0.93
N ASN A 73 0.15 23.26 -0.78
CA ASN A 73 -0.08 23.94 0.51
C ASN A 73 -1.52 23.67 1.00
N ARG A 74 -1.76 22.45 1.49
CA ARG A 74 -3.06 22.01 2.02
C ARG A 74 -3.40 22.59 3.41
N ASN A 75 -2.54 23.45 3.95
CA ASN A 75 -2.60 23.88 5.35
C ASN A 75 -2.94 25.37 5.53
N GLN A 76 -3.51 26.02 4.51
CA GLN A 76 -4.13 27.34 4.67
C GLN A 76 -5.61 27.22 4.29
N LEU A 77 -6.49 27.89 5.05
CA LEU A 77 -7.85 28.11 4.57
C LEU A 77 -7.73 28.74 3.18
N ALA A 78 -8.30 28.09 2.17
CA ALA A 78 -8.23 28.56 0.79
C ALA A 78 -8.88 29.96 0.65
N ARG A 79 -9.73 30.35 1.62
CA ARG A 79 -10.50 31.59 1.65
C ARG A 79 -10.50 32.20 3.05
N THR A 80 -10.70 33.52 3.13
CA THR A 80 -10.65 34.24 4.41
C THR A 80 -12.04 34.45 5.01
N MET A 81 -12.11 34.56 6.34
CA MET A 81 -13.39 34.77 7.07
C MET A 81 -14.13 36.03 6.62
N SER A 82 -13.42 37.10 6.25
CA SER A 82 -14.04 38.34 5.77
C SER A 82 -14.73 38.20 4.41
N GLN A 83 -14.45 37.12 3.67
CA GLN A 83 -15.08 36.82 2.38
C GLN A 83 -16.37 36.00 2.53
N LEU A 84 -16.63 35.36 3.68
CA LEU A 84 -17.83 34.53 3.91
C LEU A 84 -19.12 35.30 3.64
N THR A 85 -19.29 36.45 4.31
CA THR A 85 -20.49 37.28 4.16
C THR A 85 -20.65 37.80 2.74
N LYS A 86 -19.54 38.12 2.06
CA LYS A 86 -19.56 38.56 0.65
C LYS A 86 -20.00 37.45 -0.29
N ALA A 87 -19.69 36.20 0.05
CA ALA A 87 -20.09 35.01 -0.70
C ALA A 87 -21.48 34.47 -0.29
N GLY A 88 -22.20 35.16 0.60
CA GLY A 88 -23.55 34.76 1.05
C GLY A 88 -23.56 33.67 2.12
N PHE A 89 -22.39 33.29 2.65
CA PHE A 89 -22.29 32.34 3.75
C PHE A 89 -22.44 33.03 5.10
N ARG A 90 -22.96 32.28 6.07
CA ARG A 90 -23.06 32.75 7.44
C ARG A 90 -21.65 32.86 8.05
N PRO A 91 -21.39 33.86 8.91
CA PRO A 91 -20.10 33.96 9.56
C PRO A 91 -19.79 32.77 10.47
N VAL A 92 -18.50 32.57 10.74
CA VAL A 92 -17.94 31.57 11.64
C VAL A 92 -17.32 32.31 12.83
N TRP A 93 -17.50 31.81 14.05
CA TRP A 93 -16.77 32.29 15.22
C TRP A 93 -15.38 31.67 15.22
N SER A 94 -14.36 32.46 15.51
CA SER A 94 -13.02 31.95 15.79
C SER A 94 -12.46 32.51 17.08
N ARG A 95 -11.47 31.82 17.65
CA ARG A 95 -10.83 32.26 18.90
C ARG A 95 -10.13 33.61 18.74
N GLU A 96 -9.41 33.84 17.64
CA GLU A 96 -8.69 35.11 17.42
C GLU A 96 -9.61 36.26 17.00
N HIS A 97 -10.63 35.98 16.18
CA HIS A 97 -11.40 37.04 15.51
C HIS A 97 -12.81 37.22 16.09
N GLY A 98 -13.25 36.31 16.97
CA GLY A 98 -14.61 36.28 17.49
C GLY A 98 -15.65 35.99 16.41
N TYR A 99 -16.92 36.29 16.71
CA TYR A 99 -18.00 36.29 15.72
C TYR A 99 -18.29 37.75 15.31
N PRO A 100 -18.45 38.04 14.01
CA PRO A 100 -18.83 39.39 13.59
C PRO A 100 -20.29 39.67 13.94
N GLY A 101 -20.51 40.56 14.91
CA GLY A 101 -21.84 40.98 15.36
C GLY A 101 -22.35 40.19 16.55
N THR A 102 -23.68 40.02 16.65
CA THR A 102 -24.31 39.25 17.72
C THR A 102 -24.14 37.76 17.47
N ILE A 103 -23.57 37.04 18.44
CA ILE A 103 -23.40 35.58 18.37
C ILE A 103 -24.79 34.91 18.38
N PRO A 104 -25.14 34.14 17.35
CA PRO A 104 -26.39 33.40 17.34
C PRO A 104 -26.37 32.25 18.36
N GLU A 105 -27.54 31.89 18.89
CA GLU A 105 -27.70 30.95 20.00
C GLU A 105 -27.06 29.57 19.74
N ASP A 106 -27.22 29.03 18.53
CA ASP A 106 -26.66 27.75 18.10
C ASP A 106 -25.12 27.75 18.03
N ILE A 107 -24.46 28.88 17.79
CA ILE A 107 -23.00 29.03 17.90
C ILE A 107 -22.61 29.25 19.37
N GLY A 108 -23.41 30.02 20.11
CA GLY A 108 -23.22 30.28 21.54
C GLY A 108 -23.18 28.99 22.37
N GLU A 109 -24.07 28.03 22.07
CA GLU A 109 -24.11 26.73 22.74
C GLU A 109 -22.77 25.98 22.68
N TYR A 110 -22.06 26.05 21.55
CA TYR A 110 -20.75 25.41 21.38
C TYR A 110 -19.63 26.18 22.11
N ILE A 111 -19.70 27.50 22.16
CA ILE A 111 -18.73 28.34 22.88
C ILE A 111 -18.81 28.05 24.39
N ASP A 112 -20.04 28.02 24.94
CA ASP A 112 -20.27 27.78 26.37
C ASP A 112 -19.92 26.35 26.77
N SER A 113 -20.25 25.37 25.92
CA SER A 113 -19.98 23.94 26.14
C SER A 113 -18.48 23.60 26.11
N ASN A 114 -17.66 24.36 25.38
CA ASN A 114 -16.23 24.10 25.27
C ASN A 114 -15.41 24.57 26.48
N SER A 115 -15.96 25.39 27.37
CA SER A 115 -15.28 25.73 28.63
C SER A 115 -15.03 24.49 29.52
N HIS A 116 -15.72 23.37 29.27
CA HIS A 116 -15.63 22.15 30.07
C HIS A 116 -15.09 20.91 29.33
N ARG A 117 -14.93 20.94 27.99
CA ARG A 117 -14.70 19.71 27.18
C ARG A 117 -13.29 19.53 26.63
N THR A 118 -12.44 20.56 26.69
CA THR A 118 -11.10 20.56 26.05
C THR A 118 -10.07 19.65 26.73
N GLN A 119 -10.38 19.01 27.87
CA GLN A 119 -9.38 18.24 28.62
C GLN A 119 -9.12 16.81 28.08
N THR A 120 -10.05 16.20 27.35
CA THR A 120 -9.99 14.74 27.08
C THR A 120 -9.40 14.35 25.72
N TYR A 121 -9.60 15.15 24.66
CA TYR A 121 -9.12 14.81 23.31
C TYR A 121 -7.70 15.32 22.99
N ILE A 122 -7.17 16.23 23.83
CA ILE A 122 -5.80 16.74 23.71
C ILE A 122 -4.76 15.62 23.92
N TYR A 123 -5.04 14.59 24.72
CA TYR A 123 -4.02 13.56 25.02
C TYR A 123 -3.64 12.66 23.84
N PHE A 124 -4.52 12.47 22.85
CA PHE A 124 -4.21 11.64 21.69
C PHE A 124 -3.39 12.41 20.64
N TRP A 125 -3.72 13.68 20.41
CA TRP A 125 -3.02 14.53 19.44
C TRP A 125 -1.77 15.21 20.00
N ARG A 126 -1.68 15.49 21.31
CA ARG A 126 -0.47 16.05 21.93
C ARG A 126 0.75 15.12 21.83
N LYS A 127 0.53 13.81 21.80
CA LYS A 127 1.58 12.81 21.54
C LYS A 127 2.04 12.79 20.07
N LEU A 128 1.23 13.33 19.16
CA LEU A 128 1.57 13.53 17.76
C LEU A 128 2.23 14.92 17.52
N GLU A 129 1.81 15.94 18.27
CA GLU A 129 2.35 17.31 18.25
C GLU A 129 3.80 17.38 18.74
N ASP A 130 4.18 16.63 19.78
CA ASP A 130 5.58 16.56 20.25
C ASP A 130 6.55 16.01 19.18
N MET A 131 6.04 15.51 18.04
CA MET A 131 6.81 14.96 16.93
C MET A 131 6.92 15.89 15.70
N LEU A 132 6.21 17.04 15.67
CA LEU A 132 6.06 17.89 14.46
C LEU A 132 6.15 19.39 14.77
N THR A 133 7.04 19.81 15.67
CA THR A 133 7.01 21.14 16.31
C THR A 133 7.53 22.34 15.51
N ASP A 134 8.02 22.21 14.28
CA ASP A 134 8.63 23.36 13.56
C ASP A 134 7.86 23.89 12.33
N LEU A 135 6.65 23.38 12.06
CA LEU A 135 5.83 23.89 10.95
C LEU A 135 4.33 23.97 11.25
N VAL A 136 3.97 24.31 12.49
CA VAL A 136 2.56 24.51 12.86
C VAL A 136 2.20 25.98 12.64
N LEU A 137 1.75 26.31 11.43
CA LEU A 137 0.81 27.41 11.25
C LEU A 137 -0.46 27.01 12.02
N GLY A 138 -0.64 27.58 13.21
CA GLY A 138 -1.73 27.24 14.11
C GLY A 138 -3.08 27.46 13.44
N PHE A 139 -3.88 26.40 13.34
CA PHE A 139 -5.29 26.55 12.99
C PHE A 139 -6.05 26.98 14.22
N ASP A 140 -6.73 28.11 14.11
CA ASP A 140 -7.67 28.56 15.12
C ASP A 140 -8.80 27.56 15.33
N GLU A 141 -9.33 27.59 16.54
CA GLU A 141 -10.62 26.98 16.83
C GLU A 141 -11.71 27.68 16.02
N LEU A 142 -12.51 26.91 15.27
CA LEU A 142 -13.59 27.43 14.43
C LEU A 142 -14.93 26.84 14.86
N ILE A 143 -15.96 27.69 14.97
CA ILE A 143 -17.33 27.27 15.26
C ILE A 143 -18.27 27.91 14.25
N GLY A 144 -18.96 27.10 13.48
CA GLY A 144 -19.95 27.62 12.53
C GLY A 144 -20.63 26.53 11.70
N PRO A 145 -21.53 26.93 10.79
CA PRO A 145 -22.23 26.00 9.90
C PRO A 145 -21.26 25.26 8.99
N LEU A 146 -21.55 23.99 8.70
CA LEU A 146 -20.73 23.14 7.82
C LEU A 146 -20.48 23.79 6.45
N SER A 147 -21.47 24.45 5.86
CA SER A 147 -21.34 25.15 4.58
C SER A 147 -20.23 26.20 4.60
N SER A 148 -20.16 26.95 5.70
CA SER A 148 -19.21 28.05 5.89
C SER A 148 -17.81 27.51 6.19
N LEU A 149 -17.72 26.45 6.98
CA LEU A 149 -16.46 25.76 7.28
C LEU A 149 -15.85 25.11 6.02
N PHE A 150 -16.65 24.37 5.25
CA PHE A 150 -16.20 23.76 4.00
C PHE A 150 -15.81 24.79 2.96
N TRP A 151 -16.56 25.88 2.85
CA TRP A 151 -16.24 26.97 1.95
C TRP A 151 -14.90 27.64 2.30
N LEU A 152 -14.61 27.88 3.59
CA LEU A 152 -13.32 28.40 4.04
C LEU A 152 -12.15 27.46 3.67
N ALA A 153 -12.39 26.16 3.73
CA ALA A 153 -11.41 25.14 3.38
C ALA A 153 -11.27 24.88 1.86
N GLY A 154 -12.06 25.56 1.02
CA GLY A 154 -12.07 25.32 -0.43
C GLY A 154 -12.67 23.98 -0.83
N LEU A 155 -13.58 23.43 -0.01
CA LEU A 155 -14.24 22.14 -0.24
C LEU A 155 -15.62 22.36 -0.88
N ASP A 156 -15.66 22.99 -2.05
CA ASP A 156 -16.90 23.46 -2.70
C ASP A 156 -17.91 22.33 -2.95
N GLU A 157 -17.45 21.14 -3.35
CA GLU A 157 -18.33 19.99 -3.55
C GLU A 157 -19.09 19.60 -2.27
N LEU A 158 -18.47 19.75 -1.09
CA LEU A 158 -19.16 19.48 0.17
C LEU A 158 -20.17 20.56 0.53
N VAL A 159 -19.96 21.79 0.06
CA VAL A 159 -20.96 22.86 0.18
C VAL A 159 -22.17 22.49 -0.67
N ASP A 160 -21.96 22.05 -1.91
CA ASP A 160 -23.05 21.60 -2.79
C ASP A 160 -23.77 20.38 -2.19
N ALA A 161 -23.02 19.43 -1.62
CA ALA A 161 -23.56 18.22 -1.01
C ALA A 161 -24.50 18.47 0.18
N ILE A 162 -24.35 19.59 0.90
CA ILE A 162 -25.26 19.99 1.99
C ILE A 162 -26.67 20.32 1.44
N TYR A 163 -26.75 20.81 0.20
CA TYR A 163 -28.02 21.19 -0.43
C TYR A 163 -28.58 20.11 -1.35
N ASP A 164 -27.89 18.97 -1.50
CA ASP A 164 -28.37 17.82 -2.27
C ASP A 164 -29.36 16.98 -1.42
N PRO A 165 -30.65 16.89 -1.81
CA PRO A 165 -31.64 16.11 -1.06
C PRO A 165 -31.35 14.60 -1.03
N ALA A 166 -30.46 14.09 -1.89
CA ALA A 166 -30.03 12.69 -1.88
C ALA A 166 -28.97 12.40 -0.80
N ILE A 167 -28.41 13.43 -0.16
CA ILE A 167 -27.36 13.32 0.85
C ILE A 167 -27.94 13.71 2.21
N ALA A 168 -27.67 12.91 3.24
CA ALA A 168 -28.19 13.13 4.59
C ALA A 168 -27.45 14.25 5.37
N LEU A 169 -26.64 15.05 4.68
CA LEU A 169 -25.80 16.07 5.26
C LEU A 169 -26.60 17.37 5.40
N GLN A 170 -26.71 17.88 6.62
CA GLN A 170 -27.43 19.12 6.91
C GLN A 170 -26.45 20.24 7.28
N ASP A 171 -26.83 21.50 7.05
CA ASP A 171 -25.99 22.65 7.40
C ASP A 171 -26.01 22.96 8.91
N GLU A 172 -25.54 22.01 9.71
CA GLU A 172 -25.50 22.11 11.15
C GLU A 172 -24.24 22.84 11.65
N VAL A 173 -24.34 23.51 12.80
CA VAL A 173 -23.20 24.15 13.45
C VAL A 173 -22.29 23.09 14.04
N ARG A 174 -20.99 23.21 13.78
CA ARG A 174 -19.96 22.30 14.28
C ARG A 174 -18.73 23.06 14.75
N LEU A 175 -17.99 22.40 15.65
CA LEU A 175 -16.70 22.82 16.17
C LEU A 175 -15.57 22.12 15.42
N ILE A 176 -14.60 22.90 14.95
CA ILE A 176 -13.27 22.45 14.55
C ILE A 176 -12.29 22.81 15.68
N PRO A 177 -11.69 21.82 16.35
CA PRO A 177 -10.72 22.08 17.43
C PRO A 177 -9.51 22.89 16.97
N THR A 178 -8.81 23.51 17.92
CA THR A 178 -7.52 24.14 17.66
C THR A 178 -6.53 23.13 17.08
N ASN A 179 -5.65 23.58 16.18
CA ASN A 179 -4.58 22.80 15.54
C ASN A 179 -5.05 21.66 14.62
N VAL A 180 -6.34 21.56 14.29
CA VAL A 180 -6.82 20.64 13.24
C VAL A 180 -7.47 21.42 12.10
N GLY A 181 -7.20 20.99 10.87
CA GLY A 181 -7.86 21.58 9.69
C GLY A 181 -9.32 21.14 9.58
N VAL A 182 -10.14 21.90 8.86
CA VAL A 182 -11.55 21.57 8.56
C VAL A 182 -11.75 20.13 8.05
N PRO A 183 -10.87 19.51 7.23
CA PRO A 183 -11.04 18.10 6.81
C PRO A 183 -11.16 17.09 7.96
N TRP A 184 -10.73 17.44 9.18
CA TRP A 184 -10.89 16.59 10.37
C TRP A 184 -12.35 16.21 10.63
N ILE A 185 -13.30 17.09 10.32
CA ILE A 185 -14.72 16.83 10.59
C ILE A 185 -15.32 15.76 9.68
N LEU A 186 -14.69 15.47 8.54
CA LEU A 186 -15.20 14.50 7.57
C LEU A 186 -15.27 13.08 8.14
N GLU A 187 -14.32 12.71 9.00
CA GLU A 187 -14.34 11.42 9.70
C GLU A 187 -15.54 11.31 10.64
N HIS A 188 -15.86 12.38 11.37
CA HIS A 188 -17.01 12.41 12.28
C HIS A 188 -18.33 12.31 11.50
N LEU A 189 -18.47 13.07 10.43
CA LEU A 189 -19.66 13.03 9.58
C LEU A 189 -19.85 11.66 8.90
N TYR A 190 -18.75 10.99 8.54
CA TYR A 190 -18.80 9.62 8.02
C TYR A 190 -19.22 8.60 9.08
N LEU A 191 -18.65 8.68 10.29
CA LEU A 191 -19.02 7.80 11.41
C LEU A 191 -20.49 7.98 11.83
N GLU A 192 -20.99 9.21 11.76
CA GLU A 192 -22.41 9.54 11.98
C GLU A 192 -23.32 9.14 10.80
N ARG A 193 -22.76 8.58 9.72
CA ARG A 193 -23.47 8.20 8.47
C ARG A 193 -24.17 9.37 7.77
N LYS A 194 -23.70 10.61 8.00
CA LYS A 194 -24.18 11.81 7.29
C LYS A 194 -23.46 12.01 5.96
N LEU A 195 -22.21 11.53 5.86
CA LEU A 195 -21.41 11.60 4.66
C LEU A 195 -21.39 10.24 3.93
N PRO A 196 -21.74 10.16 2.63
CA PRO A 196 -21.59 8.95 1.84
C PRO A 196 -20.14 8.49 1.75
N ALA A 197 -19.92 7.17 1.78
CA ALA A 197 -18.59 6.57 1.67
C ALA A 197 -17.85 7.04 0.41
N SER A 198 -18.55 7.18 -0.72
CA SER A 198 -17.97 7.66 -1.98
C SER A 198 -17.40 9.08 -1.92
N ILE A 199 -17.99 9.96 -1.11
CA ILE A 199 -17.52 11.33 -0.91
C ILE A 199 -16.35 11.32 0.09
N TYR A 200 -16.51 10.60 1.20
CA TYR A 200 -15.44 10.40 2.20
C TYR A 200 -14.16 9.85 1.56
N ASP A 201 -14.27 8.75 0.83
CA ASP A 201 -13.15 8.08 0.18
C ASP A 201 -12.44 8.98 -0.82
N ARG A 202 -13.15 9.90 -1.47
CA ARG A 202 -12.55 10.84 -2.43
C ARG A 202 -11.59 11.83 -1.77
N TYR A 203 -11.94 12.32 -0.58
CA TYR A 203 -11.12 13.26 0.19
C TYR A 203 -9.95 12.59 0.91
N PHE A 204 -10.12 11.33 1.36
CA PHE A 204 -9.05 10.60 2.05
C PHE A 204 -8.17 9.74 1.14
N SER A 205 -8.69 9.27 0.02
CA SER A 205 -7.98 8.37 -0.92
C SER A 205 -7.50 9.06 -2.20
N GLY A 206 -7.85 10.34 -2.40
CA GLY A 206 -7.41 11.15 -3.54
C GLY A 206 -8.24 10.94 -4.81
N TYR A 207 -8.43 12.02 -5.57
CA TYR A 207 -9.29 12.15 -6.75
C TYR A 207 -8.96 11.26 -7.98
N ASN A 208 -8.00 10.33 -7.90
CA ASN A 208 -7.49 9.61 -9.07
C ASN A 208 -7.44 8.08 -8.92
N GLN A 209 -8.21 7.50 -8.01
CA GLN A 209 -8.57 6.10 -8.20
C GLN A 209 -9.96 6.11 -8.84
N PRO A 210 -10.10 5.81 -10.16
CA PRO A 210 -11.41 5.40 -10.67
C PRO A 210 -11.95 4.36 -9.70
N PRO A 211 -13.29 4.25 -9.50
CA PRO A 211 -13.83 3.15 -8.73
C PRO A 211 -13.22 1.92 -9.38
N ILE A 212 -12.25 1.33 -8.71
CA ILE A 212 -11.74 0.04 -9.11
C ILE A 212 -13.01 -0.73 -8.84
N ALA A 213 -13.76 -1.01 -9.92
CA ALA A 213 -14.49 -2.24 -10.01
C ALA A 213 -13.40 -3.26 -9.78
N VAL A 214 -13.08 -3.49 -8.49
CA VAL A 214 -12.45 -4.69 -8.02
C VAL A 214 -13.57 -5.62 -8.38
N MET A 215 -13.53 -6.11 -9.62
CA MET A 215 -14.20 -7.32 -9.96
C MET A 215 -13.74 -8.20 -8.82
N PRO A 216 -14.62 -8.61 -7.91
CA PRO A 216 -14.25 -9.60 -6.95
C PRO A 216 -14.18 -10.84 -7.82
N VAL A 217 -13.12 -10.95 -8.61
CA VAL A 217 -12.59 -12.23 -9.00
C VAL A 217 -12.52 -12.89 -7.65
N ARG A 218 -13.38 -13.89 -7.44
CA ARG A 218 -13.27 -14.75 -6.27
C ARG A 218 -11.91 -15.39 -6.44
N LEU A 219 -10.86 -14.71 -5.97
CA LEU A 219 -9.47 -15.16 -6.00
C LEU A 219 -9.22 -16.19 -4.88
N ASP A 220 -10.27 -16.57 -4.17
CA ASP A 220 -10.22 -17.39 -2.96
C ASP A 220 -10.60 -18.89 -3.10
N PRO A 221 -11.31 -19.40 -4.14
CA PRO A 221 -11.51 -20.83 -4.23
C PRO A 221 -10.20 -21.49 -4.67
N ILE A 222 -9.84 -22.57 -3.98
CA ILE A 222 -8.85 -23.51 -4.48
C ILE A 222 -9.33 -23.96 -5.88
N PRO A 223 -8.49 -23.90 -6.93
CA PRO A 223 -8.90 -24.31 -8.26
C PRO A 223 -9.50 -25.73 -8.22
N PRO A 224 -10.65 -25.98 -8.90
CA PRO A 224 -11.40 -27.22 -8.75
C PRO A 224 -10.60 -28.47 -9.14
N GLN A 225 -9.62 -28.32 -10.04
CA GLN A 225 -8.70 -29.38 -10.44
C GLN A 225 -7.71 -29.79 -9.35
N VAL A 226 -7.49 -28.96 -8.32
CA VAL A 226 -6.57 -29.25 -7.23
C VAL A 226 -7.26 -30.12 -6.18
N GLY A 227 -6.91 -31.41 -6.19
CA GLY A 227 -7.37 -32.42 -5.23
C GLY A 227 -6.41 -32.64 -4.06
N PHE A 228 -6.71 -33.64 -3.24
CA PHE A 228 -5.87 -34.08 -2.11
C PHE A 228 -4.63 -34.89 -2.52
N GLN A 229 -4.49 -35.18 -3.82
CA GLN A 229 -3.34 -35.91 -4.36
C GLN A 229 -2.35 -34.93 -4.97
N TYR A 230 -1.06 -35.25 -4.80
CA TYR A 230 0.03 -34.56 -5.50
C TYR A 230 -0.17 -34.68 -7.00
N THR A 231 -0.28 -33.56 -7.70
CA THR A 231 -0.52 -33.50 -9.14
C THR A 231 0.19 -32.30 -9.74
N CYS A 232 0.75 -32.44 -10.94
CA CYS A 232 1.35 -31.34 -11.67
C CYS A 232 0.32 -30.74 -12.63
N HIS A 233 0.17 -29.42 -12.61
CA HIS A 233 -0.71 -28.69 -13.51
C HIS A 233 0.06 -27.65 -14.29
N LYS A 234 -0.45 -27.28 -15.46
CA LYS A 234 0.04 -26.08 -16.13
C LYS A 234 -0.39 -24.85 -15.35
N LEU A 235 0.51 -23.88 -15.22
CA LEU A 235 0.25 -22.68 -14.46
C LEU A 235 -0.92 -21.86 -15.02
N GLU A 236 -1.06 -21.84 -16.35
CA GLU A 236 -2.16 -21.17 -17.07
C GLU A 236 -3.54 -21.77 -16.74
N GLU A 237 -3.61 -23.06 -16.42
CA GLU A 237 -4.87 -23.72 -16.02
C GLU A 237 -5.27 -23.33 -14.60
N LEU A 238 -4.29 -23.10 -13.72
CA LEU A 238 -4.52 -22.67 -12.34
C LEU A 238 -4.80 -21.16 -12.24
N PHE A 239 -4.11 -20.36 -13.04
CA PHE A 239 -4.20 -18.91 -13.05
C PHE A 239 -4.30 -18.38 -14.49
N PRO A 240 -5.52 -18.31 -15.06
CA PRO A 240 -5.72 -17.86 -16.45
C PRO A 240 -5.28 -16.42 -16.70
N ALA A 241 -5.24 -15.59 -15.66
CA ALA A 241 -4.79 -14.20 -15.71
C ALA A 241 -3.28 -14.04 -15.46
N ASN A 242 -2.52 -15.14 -15.41
CA ASN A 242 -1.06 -15.09 -15.28
C ASN A 242 -0.45 -14.35 -16.49
N LYS A 243 0.44 -13.40 -16.22
CA LYS A 243 1.22 -12.72 -17.27
C LYS A 243 2.49 -13.53 -17.55
N THR A 244 3.04 -13.39 -18.75
CA THR A 244 4.36 -13.96 -19.06
C THR A 244 5.41 -13.37 -18.12
N GLN A 245 5.87 -14.18 -17.18
CA GLN A 245 6.91 -13.88 -16.20
C GLN A 245 7.91 -15.05 -16.20
N ARG A 246 8.90 -15.01 -15.31
CA ARG A 246 9.84 -16.12 -15.14
C ARG A 246 9.26 -17.30 -14.37
N LEU A 247 7.94 -17.37 -14.17
CA LEU A 247 7.28 -18.49 -13.51
C LEU A 247 7.40 -19.77 -14.36
N PRO A 248 7.54 -20.95 -13.74
CA PRO A 248 7.58 -22.21 -14.47
C PRO A 248 6.23 -22.54 -15.08
N GLN A 249 6.27 -23.20 -16.25
CA GLN A 249 5.07 -23.58 -16.98
C GLN A 249 4.23 -24.62 -16.23
N ASN A 250 4.88 -25.54 -15.51
CA ASN A 250 4.23 -26.60 -14.75
C ASN A 250 4.56 -26.43 -13.26
N ILE A 251 3.54 -26.59 -12.41
CA ILE A 251 3.67 -26.48 -10.96
C ILE A 251 3.01 -27.67 -10.29
N ALA A 252 3.69 -28.24 -9.30
CA ALA A 252 3.10 -29.27 -8.44
C ALA A 252 2.10 -28.63 -7.48
N THR A 253 0.92 -29.22 -7.35
CA THR A 253 -0.10 -28.75 -6.41
C THR A 253 -0.70 -29.87 -5.61
N VAL A 254 -1.18 -29.52 -4.43
CA VAL A 254 -1.93 -30.43 -3.57
C VAL A 254 -2.78 -29.65 -2.59
N ARG A 255 -3.96 -30.18 -2.28
CA ARG A 255 -4.82 -29.72 -1.18
C ARG A 255 -4.47 -30.46 0.11
N VAL A 256 -4.25 -29.73 1.18
CA VAL A 256 -3.88 -30.28 2.48
C VAL A 256 -4.81 -29.72 3.54
N LYS A 257 -5.51 -30.62 4.25
CA LYS A 257 -6.27 -30.25 5.44
C LYS A 257 -5.32 -29.71 6.49
N GLY A 258 -5.63 -28.53 7.01
CA GLY A 258 -4.91 -27.89 8.09
C GLY A 258 -4.87 -28.77 9.34
N ASP A 259 -3.84 -28.54 10.14
CA ASP A 259 -3.70 -29.15 11.45
C ASP A 259 -3.56 -28.06 12.50
N LYS A 260 -4.19 -28.26 13.67
CA LYS A 260 -3.99 -27.39 14.83
C LYS A 260 -2.56 -27.51 15.34
N ASN A 261 -1.97 -28.71 15.25
CA ASN A 261 -0.57 -28.93 15.57
C ASN A 261 0.29 -28.65 14.33
N LYS A 262 0.98 -27.49 14.35
CA LYS A 262 1.79 -27.02 13.23
C LYS A 262 3.04 -27.88 12.97
N ASP A 263 3.61 -28.47 14.00
CA ASP A 263 4.77 -29.35 13.87
C ASP A 263 4.37 -30.65 13.16
N ARG A 264 3.21 -31.21 13.52
CA ARG A 264 2.63 -32.37 12.82
C ARG A 264 2.30 -32.04 11.37
N LEU A 265 1.76 -30.85 11.10
CA LEU A 265 1.52 -30.38 9.73
C LEU A 265 2.82 -30.23 8.94
N SER A 266 3.85 -29.66 9.55
CA SER A 266 5.18 -29.49 8.96
C SER A 266 5.78 -30.85 8.58
N ALA A 267 5.85 -31.78 9.54
CA ALA A 267 6.37 -33.12 9.31
C ALA A 267 5.60 -33.86 8.20
N LYS A 268 4.28 -33.73 8.18
CA LYS A 268 3.43 -34.27 7.12
C LYS A 268 3.74 -33.66 5.76
N ILE A 269 3.80 -32.33 5.66
CA ILE A 269 4.08 -31.63 4.39
C ILE A 269 5.47 -32.02 3.86
N SER A 270 6.48 -32.00 4.73
CA SER A 270 7.85 -32.38 4.40
C SER A 270 7.93 -33.81 3.88
N LYS A 271 7.34 -34.76 4.62
CA LYS A 271 7.41 -36.19 4.30
C LYS A 271 6.59 -36.56 3.07
N ASP A 272 5.36 -36.07 2.95
CA ASP A 272 4.41 -36.57 1.97
C ASP A 272 4.44 -35.80 0.63
N TYR A 273 4.94 -34.56 0.64
CA TYR A 273 4.90 -33.67 -0.54
C TYR A 273 6.26 -33.07 -0.91
N VAL A 274 6.95 -32.38 0.01
CA VAL A 274 8.22 -31.70 -0.33
C VAL A 274 9.30 -32.73 -0.72
N SER A 275 9.36 -33.87 -0.03
CA SER A 275 10.28 -34.98 -0.37
C SER A 275 10.15 -35.46 -1.83
N LYS A 276 8.96 -35.33 -2.44
CA LYS A 276 8.70 -35.74 -3.83
C LYS A 276 9.29 -34.77 -4.85
N LEU A 277 9.61 -33.54 -4.44
CA LEU A 277 10.36 -32.61 -5.27
C LEU A 277 11.84 -33.03 -5.41
N GLY A 278 12.28 -34.05 -4.67
CA GLY A 278 13.67 -34.49 -4.58
C GLY A 278 14.43 -33.77 -3.48
N GLY A 279 15.74 -34.05 -3.37
CA GLY A 279 16.62 -33.27 -2.49
C GLY A 279 16.83 -31.84 -3.02
N GLY A 280 17.40 -30.99 -2.17
CA GLY A 280 17.74 -29.61 -2.52
C GLY A 280 17.58 -28.66 -1.34
N SER A 281 17.79 -27.38 -1.64
CA SER A 281 17.47 -26.25 -0.76
C SER A 281 16.06 -25.77 -1.07
N PHE A 282 15.30 -25.43 -0.02
CA PHE A 282 13.93 -24.97 -0.17
C PHE A 282 13.73 -23.65 0.57
N LEU A 283 12.97 -22.76 -0.07
CA LEU A 283 12.42 -21.58 0.58
C LEU A 283 10.89 -21.68 0.58
N TYR A 284 10.29 -21.22 1.66
CA TYR A 284 8.87 -21.31 1.93
C TYR A 284 8.27 -19.93 2.12
N ARG A 285 7.07 -19.74 1.59
CA ARG A 285 6.26 -18.54 1.83
C ARG A 285 4.80 -18.91 1.99
N VAL A 286 4.16 -18.36 3.01
CA VAL A 286 2.70 -18.42 3.13
C VAL A 286 2.11 -17.14 2.58
N SER A 287 1.00 -17.28 1.87
CA SER A 287 0.20 -16.18 1.36
C SER A 287 -1.28 -16.49 1.54
N THR A 288 -2.13 -15.47 1.54
CA THR A 288 -3.57 -15.71 1.34
C THR A 288 -3.82 -16.14 -0.10
N ARG A 289 -4.90 -16.87 -0.37
CA ARG A 289 -5.23 -17.30 -1.74
C ARG A 289 -5.45 -16.10 -2.68
N ALA A 290 -6.11 -15.05 -2.21
CA ALA A 290 -6.21 -13.77 -2.92
C ALA A 290 -4.84 -13.17 -3.26
N ALA A 291 -3.92 -13.09 -2.29
CA ALA A 291 -2.59 -12.54 -2.53
C ALA A 291 -1.74 -13.44 -3.44
N LEU A 292 -1.90 -14.77 -3.35
CA LEU A 292 -1.30 -15.71 -4.29
C LEU A 292 -1.76 -15.44 -5.72
N ALA A 293 -3.07 -15.31 -5.96
CA ALA A 293 -3.58 -15.06 -7.29
C ALA A 293 -3.07 -13.72 -7.86
N ALA A 294 -2.98 -12.68 -7.03
CA ALA A 294 -2.34 -11.42 -7.42
C ALA A 294 -0.83 -11.59 -7.72
N MET A 295 -0.08 -12.34 -6.91
CA MET A 295 1.34 -12.64 -7.14
C MET A 295 1.56 -13.43 -8.45
N MET A 296 0.62 -14.32 -8.83
CA MET A 296 0.72 -15.00 -10.12
C MET A 296 0.49 -14.05 -11.28
N ALA A 297 -0.39 -13.05 -11.15
CA ALA A 297 -0.56 -12.02 -12.18
C ALA A 297 0.63 -11.05 -12.26
N PHE A 298 1.26 -10.73 -11.11
CA PHE A 298 2.39 -9.80 -11.00
C PHE A 298 3.32 -10.17 -9.82
N PHE A 299 4.39 -10.92 -10.09
CA PHE A 299 5.33 -11.37 -9.06
C PHE A 299 6.41 -10.32 -8.82
N THR A 300 6.09 -9.32 -8.00
CA THR A 300 6.95 -8.15 -7.77
C THR A 300 7.10 -7.82 -6.30
N PRO A 301 8.10 -7.01 -5.90
CA PRO A 301 8.23 -6.55 -4.53
C PRO A 301 6.93 -5.86 -4.07
N VAL A 302 6.40 -6.28 -2.92
CA VAL A 302 5.13 -5.76 -2.41
C VAL A 302 5.41 -4.71 -1.35
N ILE A 303 4.83 -3.53 -1.52
CA ILE A 303 4.73 -2.48 -0.51
C ILE A 303 3.34 -2.61 0.11
N HIS A 304 3.24 -2.75 1.43
CA HIS A 304 1.95 -2.85 2.11
C HIS A 304 1.75 -1.68 3.09
N SER A 305 0.52 -1.21 3.31
CA SER A 305 0.26 -0.11 4.24
C SER A 305 0.63 -0.46 5.70
N ARG A 306 0.76 -1.75 6.02
CA ARG A 306 1.26 -2.27 7.30
C ARG A 306 2.76 -2.62 7.28
N ASN A 307 3.58 -1.84 6.56
CA ASN A 307 5.03 -2.06 6.42
C ASN A 307 5.83 -2.12 7.74
N LEU A 308 5.24 -1.82 8.90
CA LEU A 308 5.93 -1.95 10.19
C LEU A 308 6.33 -3.40 10.51
N ASP A 309 5.69 -4.39 9.87
CA ASP A 309 6.04 -5.80 10.02
C ASP A 309 7.17 -6.25 9.05
N ASN A 310 7.56 -5.39 8.09
CA ASN A 310 8.56 -5.71 7.08
C ASN A 310 9.97 -5.32 7.55
N GLU A 311 10.57 -6.21 8.33
CA GLU A 311 11.90 -6.08 8.92
C GLU A 311 13.00 -5.61 7.96
N LEU A 312 12.99 -6.07 6.70
CA LEU A 312 14.00 -5.75 5.69
C LEU A 312 13.46 -4.82 4.58
N GLY A 313 12.33 -4.16 4.83
CA GLY A 313 11.65 -3.29 3.87
C GLY A 313 10.77 -4.01 2.85
N PRO A 314 10.31 -3.34 1.80
CA PRO A 314 9.43 -3.92 0.79
C PRO A 314 10.05 -5.12 0.07
N GLY A 315 9.28 -6.20 -0.10
CA GLY A 315 9.77 -7.39 -0.79
C GLY A 315 8.93 -8.65 -0.59
N ILE A 316 9.36 -9.74 -1.23
CA ILE A 316 8.77 -11.07 -1.07
C ILE A 316 9.61 -11.86 -0.07
N TYR A 317 9.09 -11.95 1.15
CA TYR A 317 9.68 -12.67 2.27
C TYR A 317 9.50 -14.16 2.14
N THR A 318 10.58 -14.90 2.36
CA THR A 318 10.63 -16.36 2.41
C THR A 318 11.55 -16.81 3.55
N SER A 319 11.42 -18.06 3.99
CA SER A 319 12.33 -18.68 4.97
C SER A 319 12.59 -20.13 4.59
N ASP A 320 13.75 -20.66 4.99
CA ASP A 320 14.09 -22.08 4.87
C ASP A 320 13.47 -22.94 5.98
N CYS A 321 12.88 -22.32 7.00
CA CYS A 321 12.22 -23.01 8.11
C CYS A 321 10.71 -23.16 7.86
N LEU A 322 10.29 -24.33 7.38
CA LEU A 322 8.86 -24.63 7.13
C LEU A 322 8.01 -24.49 8.41
N GLU A 323 8.52 -24.97 9.54
CA GLU A 323 7.82 -24.90 10.84
C GLU A 323 7.50 -23.46 11.24
N TRP A 324 8.48 -22.56 11.06
CA TRP A 324 8.30 -21.14 11.32
C TRP A 324 7.22 -20.53 10.41
N ILE A 325 7.29 -20.80 9.10
CA ILE A 325 6.36 -20.26 8.12
C ILE A 325 4.92 -20.74 8.35
N LEU A 326 4.72 -21.98 8.80
CA LEU A 326 3.39 -22.53 9.08
C LEU A 326 2.67 -21.88 10.28
N ARG A 327 3.37 -21.09 11.10
CA ARG A 327 2.75 -20.28 12.17
C ARG A 327 1.84 -19.18 11.61
N PHE A 328 2.09 -18.73 10.38
CA PHE A 328 1.32 -17.68 9.70
C PHE A 328 0.17 -18.23 8.84
N VAL A 329 -0.07 -19.54 8.84
CA VAL A 329 -1.13 -20.17 8.05
C VAL A 329 -2.51 -19.97 8.66
N SER A 330 -3.45 -19.61 7.80
CA SER A 330 -4.89 -19.63 8.04
C SER A 330 -5.60 -20.61 7.09
N VAL A 331 -6.91 -20.82 7.28
CA VAL A 331 -7.76 -21.64 6.40
C VAL A 331 -7.87 -21.11 4.96
N ASN A 332 -7.52 -19.83 4.74
CA ASN A 332 -7.52 -19.19 3.42
C ASN A 332 -6.11 -18.97 2.87
N SER A 333 -5.15 -19.77 3.35
CA SER A 333 -3.75 -19.66 2.96
C SER A 333 -3.34 -20.67 1.90
N ALA A 334 -2.30 -20.32 1.17
CA ALA A 334 -1.52 -21.22 0.34
C ALA A 334 -0.04 -21.10 0.74
N LEU A 335 0.65 -22.23 0.74
CA LEU A 335 2.09 -22.33 0.96
C LEU A 335 2.77 -22.50 -0.40
N LEU A 336 3.63 -21.55 -0.74
CA LEU A 336 4.51 -21.59 -1.90
C LEU A 336 5.84 -22.23 -1.49
N VAL A 337 6.31 -23.17 -2.29
CA VAL A 337 7.59 -23.86 -2.10
C VAL A 337 8.49 -23.55 -3.29
N PHE A 338 9.60 -22.88 -3.02
CA PHE A 338 10.64 -22.56 -3.99
C PHE A 338 11.78 -23.55 -3.83
N LYS A 339 12.21 -24.18 -4.92
CA LYS A 339 13.28 -25.19 -4.91
C LYS A 339 14.51 -24.64 -5.61
N ASP A 340 15.65 -24.73 -4.92
CA ASP A 340 16.98 -24.36 -5.43
C ASP A 340 16.99 -22.99 -6.14
N PRO A 341 16.55 -21.92 -5.46
CA PRO A 341 16.54 -20.58 -6.04
C PRO A 341 17.97 -20.16 -6.42
N ASP A 342 18.16 -19.83 -7.70
CA ASP A 342 19.46 -19.40 -8.23
C ASP A 342 19.61 -17.87 -8.14
N PHE A 343 20.32 -17.42 -7.10
CA PHE A 343 20.62 -16.01 -6.88
C PHE A 343 22.02 -15.59 -7.36
N ARG A 344 22.75 -16.43 -8.09
CA ARG A 344 24.15 -16.15 -8.48
C ARG A 344 24.30 -14.90 -9.37
N ASN A 345 23.27 -14.59 -10.16
CA ASN A 345 23.23 -13.43 -11.05
C ASN A 345 22.49 -12.23 -10.44
N SER A 346 22.21 -12.26 -9.13
CA SER A 346 21.48 -11.23 -8.41
C SER A 346 22.38 -10.55 -7.39
N GLY A 347 22.17 -9.27 -7.15
CA GLY A 347 22.81 -8.52 -6.07
C GLY A 347 22.42 -9.11 -4.71
N PHE A 348 23.18 -10.07 -4.24
CA PHE A 348 22.90 -10.78 -2.99
C PHE A 348 23.61 -10.11 -1.82
N TRP A 349 22.86 -9.63 -0.85
CA TRP A 349 23.39 -8.92 0.32
C TRP A 349 23.04 -9.64 1.62
N ARG A 350 24.08 -9.89 2.43
CA ARG A 350 23.96 -10.31 3.84
C ARG A 350 24.47 -9.18 4.72
N PRO A 351 23.59 -8.41 5.39
CA PRO A 351 24.03 -7.35 6.27
C PRO A 351 24.90 -7.90 7.40
N SER A 352 25.91 -7.13 7.80
CA SER A 352 26.55 -7.30 9.11
C SER A 352 25.53 -7.07 10.23
N MET A 353 25.83 -7.52 11.46
CA MET A 353 24.91 -7.34 12.59
C MET A 353 24.47 -5.88 12.76
N ARG A 354 25.40 -4.94 12.64
CA ARG A 354 25.13 -3.50 12.76
C ARG A 354 24.23 -3.00 11.63
N GLU A 355 24.49 -3.40 10.39
CA GLU A 355 23.66 -3.03 9.24
C GLU A 355 22.27 -3.66 9.31
N TRP A 356 22.17 -4.89 9.81
CA TRP A 356 20.90 -5.58 10.01
C TRP A 356 20.08 -4.81 11.05
N GLN A 357 20.62 -4.55 12.25
CA GLN A 357 19.94 -3.78 13.29
C GLN A 357 19.48 -2.40 12.81
N HIS A 358 20.35 -1.71 12.06
CA HIS A 358 20.02 -0.42 11.43
C HIS A 358 18.84 -0.56 10.45
N THR A 359 18.89 -1.55 9.56
CA THR A 359 17.83 -1.81 8.58
C THR A 359 16.50 -2.13 9.27
N ILE A 360 16.51 -3.04 10.25
CA ILE A 360 15.31 -3.40 11.01
C ILE A 360 14.71 -2.17 11.67
N ALA A 361 15.53 -1.39 12.40
CA ALA A 361 15.01 -0.23 13.11
C ALA A 361 14.47 0.85 12.19
N THR A 362 15.11 1.05 11.02
CA THR A 362 14.62 1.97 10.00
C THR A 362 13.23 1.56 9.51
N TRP A 363 13.03 0.30 9.14
CA TRP A 363 11.75 -0.17 8.58
C TRP A 363 10.65 -0.38 9.62
N THR A 364 11.02 -0.75 10.85
CA THR A 364 10.10 -0.90 11.98
C THR A 364 9.86 0.40 12.75
N ARG A 365 10.48 1.51 12.33
CA ARG A 365 10.43 2.84 12.98
C ARG A 365 10.81 2.81 14.47
N LYS A 366 11.75 1.94 14.86
CA LYS A 366 12.28 1.96 16.22
C LYS A 366 13.24 3.16 16.37
N PRO A 367 13.03 4.04 17.36
CA PRO A 367 13.90 5.19 17.58
C PRO A 367 15.27 4.69 18.03
N LEU A 368 16.31 4.95 17.23
CA LEU A 368 17.68 4.66 17.62
C LEU A 368 18.45 5.97 17.74
N SER A 369 18.91 6.27 18.95
CA SER A 369 19.60 7.52 19.29
C SER A 369 20.95 7.72 18.58
N ASN A 370 21.50 6.68 17.94
CA ASN A 370 22.86 6.67 17.37
C ASN A 370 22.90 6.13 15.94
N VAL A 371 21.81 6.24 15.18
CA VAL A 371 21.72 5.63 13.86
C VAL A 371 21.84 6.66 12.74
N PRO A 372 22.65 6.39 11.68
CA PRO A 372 22.72 7.25 10.51
C PRO A 372 21.35 7.42 9.86
N ASP A 373 21.03 8.64 9.40
CA ASP A 373 19.75 8.98 8.75
C ASP A 373 19.49 8.20 7.44
N SER A 374 20.51 7.53 6.88
CA SER A 374 20.41 6.79 5.63
C SER A 374 20.52 5.28 5.81
N VAL A 375 19.65 4.52 5.15
CA VAL A 375 19.77 3.05 5.03
C VAL A 375 21.12 2.63 4.43
N PRO A 376 21.67 1.45 4.82
CA PRO A 376 22.94 0.94 4.29
C PRO A 376 22.97 0.90 2.75
N SER A 377 24.13 1.16 2.15
CA SER A 377 24.30 1.11 0.69
C SER A 377 23.96 -0.26 0.11
N GLY A 378 24.33 -1.34 0.82
CA GLY A 378 24.01 -2.70 0.42
C GLY A 378 22.51 -2.96 0.29
N TRP A 379 21.68 -2.36 1.16
CA TRP A 379 20.22 -2.45 1.05
C TRP A 379 19.71 -1.82 -0.25
N LYS A 380 20.26 -0.65 -0.64
CA LYS A 380 19.80 0.12 -1.82
C LYS A 380 20.08 -0.59 -3.15
N THR A 381 21.13 -1.41 -3.21
CA THR A 381 21.58 -2.07 -4.43
C THR A 381 21.28 -3.57 -4.47
N ALA A 382 20.74 -4.12 -3.39
CA ALA A 382 20.44 -5.55 -3.32
C ALA A 382 19.21 -5.89 -4.16
N ASP A 383 19.28 -7.06 -4.81
CA ASP A 383 18.13 -7.76 -5.38
C ASP A 383 17.53 -8.74 -4.36
N ILE A 384 18.41 -9.35 -3.57
CA ILE A 384 18.10 -10.34 -2.54
C ILE A 384 18.79 -9.92 -1.24
N ILE A 385 18.03 -9.92 -0.14
CA ILE A 385 18.55 -9.67 1.20
C ILE A 385 18.34 -10.92 2.04
N GLN A 386 19.39 -11.42 2.68
CA GLN A 386 19.29 -12.55 3.62
C GLN A 386 19.77 -12.12 5.01
N GLY A 387 18.93 -12.32 6.03
CA GLY A 387 19.27 -12.03 7.42
C GLY A 387 18.40 -12.82 8.40
N PRO A 388 18.70 -12.76 9.70
CA PRO A 388 17.84 -13.37 10.71
C PRO A 388 16.50 -12.64 10.82
N ILE A 389 15.47 -13.36 11.27
CA ILE A 389 14.19 -12.79 11.73
C ILE A 389 14.37 -12.31 13.16
N SER A 390 13.86 -11.14 13.52
CA SER A 390 14.03 -10.61 14.88
C SER A 390 13.28 -11.45 15.93
N LYS A 391 13.79 -11.45 17.17
CA LYS A 391 13.08 -12.09 18.29
C LYS A 391 11.79 -11.32 18.63
N PRO A 392 10.65 -12.01 18.81
CA PRO A 392 9.35 -11.37 19.06
C PRO A 392 9.30 -10.58 20.38
N ASP A 393 10.05 -11.02 21.40
CA ASP A 393 10.03 -10.43 22.75
C ASP A 393 11.11 -9.36 22.97
N SER A 394 11.66 -8.78 21.90
CA SER A 394 12.61 -7.67 22.06
C SER A 394 11.94 -6.48 22.75
N PRO A 395 12.51 -5.93 23.85
CA PRO A 395 11.93 -4.79 24.54
C PRO A 395 11.69 -3.62 23.56
N LYS A 396 10.57 -2.91 23.73
CA LYS A 396 10.12 -1.85 22.80
C LYS A 396 11.16 -0.74 22.51
N ASN A 397 12.16 -0.58 23.38
CA ASN A 397 13.20 0.44 23.28
C ASN A 397 14.61 -0.15 23.09
N CYS A 398 14.73 -1.44 22.80
CA CYS A 398 16.01 -2.09 22.56
C CYS A 398 16.25 -2.31 21.07
N LEU A 399 17.53 -2.36 20.70
CA LEU A 399 17.94 -2.84 19.40
C LEU A 399 17.31 -4.23 19.16
N PRO A 400 16.81 -4.49 17.95
CA PRO A 400 16.30 -5.81 17.62
C PRO A 400 17.43 -6.83 17.82
N GLU A 401 17.07 -7.98 18.38
CA GLU A 401 17.97 -9.10 18.52
C GLU A 401 17.71 -10.11 17.41
N PRO A 402 18.76 -10.67 16.80
CA PRO A 402 18.61 -11.72 15.81
C PRO A 402 17.99 -12.98 16.46
N GLY A 403 16.97 -13.53 15.81
CA GLY A 403 16.43 -14.85 16.14
C GLY A 403 17.23 -15.97 15.47
N GLU A 404 16.77 -17.20 15.69
CA GLU A 404 17.41 -18.42 15.16
C GLU A 404 17.02 -18.71 13.70
N VAL A 405 15.87 -18.19 13.26
CA VAL A 405 15.34 -18.44 11.92
C VAL A 405 15.83 -17.36 10.96
N SER A 406 16.26 -17.77 9.77
CA SER A 406 16.65 -16.86 8.70
C SER A 406 15.49 -16.56 7.76
N GLN A 407 15.51 -15.35 7.19
CA GLN A 407 14.64 -14.92 6.11
C GLN A 407 15.46 -14.52 4.89
N THR A 408 14.92 -14.83 3.71
CA THR A 408 15.44 -14.38 2.42
C THR A 408 14.36 -13.58 1.72
N VAL A 409 14.69 -12.36 1.31
CA VAL A 409 13.73 -11.40 0.79
C VAL A 409 14.14 -10.97 -0.61
N ALA A 410 13.25 -11.17 -1.58
CA ALA A 410 13.41 -10.61 -2.91
C ALA A 410 12.85 -9.18 -2.93
N VAL A 411 13.74 -8.20 -3.05
CA VAL A 411 13.42 -6.76 -2.90
C VAL A 411 13.42 -5.99 -4.22
N SER A 412 13.93 -6.59 -5.30
CA SER A 412 13.93 -6.02 -6.65
C SER A 412 13.19 -6.91 -7.65
N TYR A 413 12.91 -6.37 -8.85
CA TYR A 413 12.37 -7.15 -9.96
C TYR A 413 13.29 -8.30 -10.39
N ALA A 414 14.62 -8.11 -10.36
CA ALA A 414 15.56 -9.16 -10.71
C ALA A 414 15.54 -10.29 -9.66
N GLY A 415 15.51 -9.93 -8.38
CA GLY A 415 15.38 -10.89 -7.27
C GLY A 415 14.05 -11.65 -7.32
N CYS A 416 12.94 -10.95 -7.58
CA CYS A 416 11.63 -11.55 -7.78
C CYS A 416 11.60 -12.47 -9.01
N GLY A 417 12.31 -12.12 -10.08
CA GLY A 417 12.48 -12.96 -11.25
C GLY A 417 13.23 -14.26 -10.97
N ALA A 418 14.30 -14.20 -10.16
CA ALA A 418 15.04 -15.39 -9.73
C ALA A 418 14.21 -16.27 -8.78
N LEU A 419 13.49 -15.66 -7.84
CA LEU A 419 12.63 -16.38 -6.91
C LEU A 419 11.44 -17.03 -7.62
N SER A 420 10.71 -16.31 -8.47
CA SER A 420 9.57 -16.87 -9.22
C SER A 420 9.96 -18.05 -10.11
N ALA A 421 11.15 -18.01 -10.73
CA ALA A 421 11.67 -19.10 -11.56
C ALA A 421 11.89 -20.41 -10.82
N SER A 422 12.05 -20.35 -9.50
CA SER A 422 12.26 -21.53 -8.65
C SER A 422 10.97 -22.04 -7.99
N LEU A 423 9.80 -21.46 -8.29
CA LEU A 423 8.53 -21.91 -7.71
C LEU A 423 8.20 -23.34 -8.15
N ALA A 424 8.35 -24.32 -7.27
CA ALA A 424 8.18 -25.73 -7.60
C ALA A 424 6.80 -26.27 -7.23
N MET A 425 6.20 -25.74 -6.16
CA MET A 425 4.94 -26.26 -5.63
C MET A 425 4.07 -25.20 -4.96
N ILE A 426 2.76 -25.38 -5.07
CA ILE A 426 1.73 -24.64 -4.31
C ILE A 426 0.89 -25.63 -3.52
N ILE A 427 0.93 -25.53 -2.19
CA ILE A 427 0.12 -26.32 -1.27
C ILE A 427 -1.05 -25.46 -0.80
N TRP A 428 -2.28 -25.92 -1.07
CA TRP A 428 -3.50 -25.23 -0.72
C TRP A 428 -4.01 -25.74 0.62
N LEU A 429 -4.08 -24.86 1.62
CA LEU A 429 -4.42 -25.23 3.00
C LEU A 429 -5.90 -24.98 3.25
N GLU A 430 -6.58 -25.97 3.83
CA GLU A 430 -8.03 -25.94 4.13
C GLU A 430 -8.32 -26.06 5.63
#